data_AF-A0A7X9E4J5-F1
#
_entry.id   AF-A0A7X9E4J5-F1
#
_cell.length_a   1.000
_cell.length_b   1.000
_cell.length_c   1.000
_cell.angle_alpha   90.00
_cell.angle_beta   90.00
_cell.angle_gamma   90.00
#
_symmetry.space_group_name_H-M   'P 1'
#
loop_
_entity.id
_entity.type
_entity.pdbx_description
1 polymer ?
#
loop_
_entity_poly.entity_id
_entity_poly.type
_entity_poly.pdbx_seq_one_letter_code
_entity_poly.pdbx_strand_id
1 'polypeptide(L)'
;LFRQNFIDGFLSGSESVVISAFESNSLLNFTPASPIRFYHGDSDEFVPYINSINARNYFRSKGANAELITIPGGTHSTSVLPSIVGAIEWFETLRINKLSNPVAYK
;
A
#
# COMPACT_ATOMS: atom_id res chain seq x y z
N LEU A 1 12.04 -22.90 13.83
CA LEU A 1 11.26 -22.22 12.77
C LEU A 1 12.01 -22.27 11.43
N PHE A 2 13.24 -21.75 11.29
CA PHE A 2 14.07 -21.93 10.07
C PHE A 2 15.44 -22.55 10.36
N ARG A 3 16.05 -23.18 9.35
CA ARG A 3 17.42 -23.71 9.44
C ARG A 3 18.44 -22.57 9.26
N GLN A 4 19.58 -22.64 9.94
CA GLN A 4 20.59 -21.56 9.91
C GLN A 4 21.11 -21.30 8.49
N ASN A 5 21.37 -22.36 7.72
CA ASN A 5 21.86 -22.23 6.34
C ASN A 5 20.89 -21.46 5.42
N PHE A 6 19.58 -21.58 5.66
CA PHE A 6 18.57 -20.80 4.94
C PHE A 6 18.62 -19.31 5.35
N ILE A 7 18.79 -19.02 6.64
CA ILE A 7 18.90 -17.64 7.14
C ILE A 7 20.12 -16.96 6.53
N ASP A 8 21.28 -17.62 6.61
CA ASP A 8 22.54 -17.10 6.06
C ASP A 8 22.44 -16.94 4.54
N GLY A 9 21.79 -17.91 3.87
CA GLY A 9 21.55 -17.86 2.44
C GLY A 9 20.67 -16.67 2.04
N PHE A 10 19.57 -16.46 2.76
CA PHE A 10 18.64 -15.36 2.48
C PHE A 10 19.29 -14.00 2.71
N LEU A 11 19.98 -13.83 3.84
CA LEU A 11 20.65 -12.57 4.19
C LEU A 11 21.83 -12.25 3.26
N SER A 12 22.53 -13.27 2.75
CA SER A 12 23.61 -13.11 1.77
C SER A 12 23.12 -12.94 0.32
N GLY A 13 21.83 -13.11 0.06
CA GLY A 13 21.26 -13.05 -1.29
C GLY A 13 21.40 -14.32 -2.12
N SER A 14 21.86 -15.43 -1.53
CA SER A 14 22.05 -16.70 -2.24
C SER A 14 20.79 -17.58 -2.34
N GLU A 15 19.74 -17.29 -1.58
CA GLU A 15 18.39 -17.89 -1.73
C GLU A 15 17.63 -17.27 -2.93
N SER A 16 18.20 -17.36 -4.12
CA SER A 16 17.75 -16.64 -5.33
C SER A 16 16.31 -16.96 -5.73
N VAL A 17 15.88 -18.21 -5.57
CA VAL A 17 14.50 -18.63 -5.90
C VAL A 17 13.47 -17.87 -5.05
N VAL A 18 13.72 -17.76 -3.73
CA VAL A 18 12.81 -17.07 -2.81
C VAL A 18 12.85 -15.56 -3.03
N ILE A 19 14.04 -15.00 -3.23
CA ILE A 19 14.22 -13.57 -3.45
C ILE A 19 13.52 -13.14 -4.76
N SER A 20 13.74 -13.86 -5.86
CA SER A 20 13.06 -13.59 -7.13
C SER A 20 11.55 -13.80 -7.05
N ALA A 21 11.07 -14.72 -6.22
CA ALA A 21 9.64 -14.86 -5.95
C ALA A 21 9.08 -13.60 -5.25
N PHE A 22 9.78 -13.02 -4.28
CA PHE A 22 9.36 -11.76 -3.67
C PHE A 22 9.41 -10.57 -4.64
N GLU A 23 10.46 -10.47 -5.45
CA GLU A 23 10.58 -9.41 -6.46
C GLU A 23 9.47 -9.48 -7.50
N SER A 24 9.17 -10.68 -8.02
CA SER A 24 8.10 -10.88 -9.00
C SER A 24 6.69 -10.61 -8.45
N ASN A 25 6.51 -10.71 -7.14
CA ASN A 25 5.24 -10.38 -6.46
C ASN A 25 5.21 -8.95 -5.89
N SER A 26 6.26 -8.16 -6.10
CA SER A 26 6.29 -6.75 -5.71
C SER A 26 5.37 -5.91 -6.61
N LEU A 27 4.48 -5.12 -5.99
CA LEU A 27 3.46 -4.34 -6.70
C LEU A 27 3.91 -2.91 -7.05
N LEU A 28 5.20 -2.74 -7.38
CA LEU A 28 5.83 -1.44 -7.68
C LEU A 28 6.35 -1.33 -9.13
N ASN A 29 5.62 -1.91 -10.08
CA ASN A 29 6.00 -1.95 -11.50
C ASN A 29 4.88 -1.52 -12.45
N PHE A 30 3.87 -0.80 -11.95
CA PHE A 30 2.76 -0.30 -12.76
C PHE A 30 2.31 1.09 -12.32
N THR A 31 1.61 1.80 -13.20
CA THR A 31 0.97 3.08 -12.89
C THR A 31 -0.54 2.87 -12.75
N PRO A 32 -1.13 3.11 -11.57
CA PRO A 32 -2.59 3.02 -11.41
C PRO A 32 -3.31 4.02 -12.31
N ALA A 33 -4.32 3.55 -13.05
CA ALA A 33 -5.17 4.41 -13.87
C ALA A 33 -6.27 5.12 -13.05
N SER A 34 -6.66 4.53 -11.92
CA SER A 34 -7.63 5.11 -10.98
C SER A 34 -6.92 5.74 -9.78
N PRO A 35 -7.53 6.74 -9.11
CA PRO A 35 -7.03 7.25 -7.85
C PRO A 35 -6.83 6.13 -6.81
N ILE A 36 -5.74 6.22 -6.04
CA ILE A 36 -5.41 5.28 -4.97
C ILE A 36 -5.34 6.05 -3.65
N ARG A 37 -5.93 5.49 -2.59
CA ARG A 37 -5.77 5.98 -1.23
C ARG A 37 -5.37 4.85 -0.31
N PHE A 38 -4.21 4.98 0.30
CA PHE A 38 -3.71 4.09 1.34
C PHE A 38 -4.15 4.60 2.72
N TYR A 39 -4.44 3.68 3.64
CA TYR A 39 -4.65 3.96 5.06
C TYR A 39 -3.71 3.06 5.84
N HIS A 40 -2.91 3.62 6.75
CA HIS A 40 -1.91 2.84 7.46
C HIS A 40 -1.52 3.51 8.77
N GLY A 41 -1.47 2.73 9.85
CA GLY A 41 -0.83 3.12 11.10
C GLY A 41 0.67 3.28 10.96
N ASP A 42 1.24 4.33 11.53
CA ASP A 42 2.69 4.54 11.54
C ASP A 42 3.43 3.73 12.61
N SER A 43 2.68 3.03 13.48
CA SER A 43 3.19 2.16 14.53
C SER A 43 2.81 0.68 14.29
N ASP A 44 2.50 0.30 13.04
CA ASP A 44 2.19 -1.08 12.66
C ASP A 44 3.41 -2.00 12.85
N GLU A 45 3.23 -3.00 13.71
CA GLU A 45 4.24 -3.96 14.14
C GLU A 45 4.36 -5.19 13.23
N PHE A 46 3.43 -5.40 12.30
CA PHE A 46 3.40 -6.57 11.41
C PHE A 46 3.67 -6.21 9.94
N VAL A 47 3.16 -5.07 9.47
CA VAL A 47 3.35 -4.59 8.11
C VAL A 47 4.05 -3.23 8.17
N PRO A 48 5.31 -3.12 7.71
CA PRO A 48 6.04 -1.86 7.81
C PRO A 48 5.36 -0.71 7.06
N TYR A 49 5.13 0.41 7.76
CA TYR A 49 4.55 1.64 7.22
C TYR A 49 5.27 2.17 5.97
N ILE A 50 6.58 1.93 5.87
CA ILE A 50 7.41 2.30 4.71
C ILE A 50 6.91 1.68 3.40
N ASN A 51 6.23 0.53 3.43
CA ASN A 51 5.65 -0.09 2.24
C ASN A 51 4.64 0.86 1.57
N SER A 52 3.76 1.49 2.36
CA SER A 52 2.78 2.45 1.84
C SER A 52 3.42 3.77 1.41
N ILE A 53 4.46 4.24 2.10
CA ILE A 53 5.24 5.42 1.67
C ILE A 53 5.86 5.17 0.29
N ASN A 54 6.54 4.03 0.13
CA ASN A 54 7.24 3.68 -1.11
C ASN A 54 6.25 3.52 -2.27
N ALA A 55 5.13 2.83 -2.05
CA ALA A 55 4.09 2.67 -3.07
C ALA A 55 3.49 4.01 -3.49
N ARG A 56 3.09 4.87 -2.54
CA ARG A 56 2.58 6.21 -2.84
C ARG A 56 3.60 7.03 -3.62
N ASN A 57 4.86 7.06 -3.18
CA ASN A 57 5.91 7.86 -3.83
C ASN A 57 6.18 7.36 -5.24
N TYR A 58 6.27 6.05 -5.44
CA TYR A 58 6.44 5.45 -6.75
C TYR A 58 5.27 5.81 -7.67
N PHE A 59 4.01 5.59 -7.25
CA PHE A 59 2.84 5.91 -8.06
C PHE A 59 2.75 7.40 -8.42
N ARG A 60 3.01 8.30 -7.46
CA ARG A 60 3.06 9.75 -7.74
C ARG A 60 4.19 10.11 -8.70
N SER A 61 5.36 9.48 -8.60
CA SER A 61 6.47 9.69 -9.54
C SER A 61 6.12 9.26 -10.98
N LYS A 62 5.13 8.37 -11.14
CA LYS A 62 4.58 7.96 -12.43
C LYS A 62 3.37 8.77 -12.89
N GLY A 63 3.02 9.84 -12.17
CA GLY A 63 1.90 10.73 -12.48
C GLY A 63 0.53 10.24 -12.00
N ALA A 64 0.46 9.14 -11.25
CA ALA A 64 -0.81 8.67 -10.69
C ALA A 64 -1.26 9.54 -9.51
N ASN A 65 -2.59 9.64 -9.34
CA ASN A 65 -3.19 10.22 -8.13
C ASN A 65 -3.14 9.18 -7.01
N ALA A 66 -2.17 9.31 -6.10
CA ALA A 66 -1.99 8.40 -4.97
C ALA A 66 -1.76 9.18 -3.67
N GLU A 67 -2.57 8.90 -2.66
CA GLU A 67 -2.49 9.51 -1.32
C GLU A 67 -2.32 8.46 -0.23
N LEU A 68 -1.70 8.85 0.88
CA LEU A 68 -1.57 8.02 2.09
C LEU A 68 -2.13 8.80 3.27
N ILE A 69 -3.12 8.22 3.93
CA ILE A 69 -3.68 8.69 5.18
C ILE A 69 -2.99 7.93 6.32
N THR A 70 -2.16 8.64 7.06
CA THR A 70 -1.49 8.10 8.26
C THR A 70 -2.47 8.07 9.41
N ILE A 71 -2.50 6.96 10.15
CA ILE A 71 -3.21 6.83 11.43
C ILE A 71 -2.15 6.97 12.54
N PRO A 72 -2.01 8.15 13.18
CA PRO A 72 -0.90 8.41 14.10
C PRO A 72 -0.97 7.50 15.33
N GLY A 73 0.14 6.84 15.67
CA GLY A 73 0.19 5.84 16.75
C GLY A 73 -0.61 4.56 16.45
N GLY A 74 -1.12 4.40 15.22
CA GLY A 74 -1.90 3.24 14.82
C GLY A 74 -1.03 2.00 14.72
N THR A 75 -1.43 0.93 15.41
CA THR A 75 -0.83 -0.41 15.32
C THR A 75 -1.53 -1.20 14.23
N HIS A 76 -1.08 -2.44 13.95
CA HIS A 76 -1.73 -3.30 12.97
C HIS A 76 -3.22 -3.49 13.27
N SER A 77 -3.54 -3.73 14.54
CA SER A 77 -4.92 -4.01 14.97
C SER A 77 -5.74 -2.74 15.14
N THR A 78 -5.15 -1.67 15.71
CA THR A 78 -5.93 -0.44 16.00
C THR A 78 -6.24 0.36 14.74
N SER A 79 -5.46 0.16 13.66
CA SER A 79 -5.65 0.85 12.39
C SER A 79 -6.79 0.27 11.54
N VAL A 80 -7.29 -0.93 11.84
CA VAL A 80 -8.33 -1.61 11.03
C VAL A 80 -9.61 -0.79 10.93
N LEU A 81 -10.21 -0.42 12.06
CA LEU A 81 -11.48 0.33 12.05
C LEU A 81 -11.34 1.73 11.43
N PRO A 82 -10.33 2.55 11.79
CA PRO A 82 -10.10 3.84 11.13
C PRO A 82 -9.88 3.70 9.61
N SER A 83 -9.18 2.66 9.16
CA SER A 83 -8.94 2.42 7.73
C SER A 83 -10.24 2.08 7.00
N ILE A 84 -11.09 1.22 7.57
CA ILE A 84 -12.39 0.85 6.97
C ILE A 84 -13.30 2.08 6.87
N VAL A 85 -13.46 2.84 7.97
CA VAL A 85 -14.30 4.04 7.98
C VAL A 85 -13.78 5.06 6.98
N GLY A 86 -12.48 5.35 7.01
CA GLY A 86 -11.86 6.29 6.09
C GLY A 86 -12.02 5.87 4.62
N ALA A 87 -11.90 4.58 4.31
CA ALA A 87 -12.11 4.07 2.95
C ALA A 87 -13.56 4.24 2.50
N ILE A 88 -14.54 3.91 3.35
CA ILE A 88 -15.98 4.11 3.06
C ILE A 88 -16.25 5.58 2.77
N GLU A 89 -15.79 6.49 3.64
CA GLU A 89 -15.95 7.93 3.45
C GLU A 89 -15.35 8.41 2.13
N TRP A 90 -14.14 7.95 1.79
CA TRP A 90 -13.51 8.31 0.53
C TRP A 90 -14.29 7.82 -0.69
N PHE A 91 -14.73 6.56 -0.70
CA PHE A 91 -15.54 6.03 -1.80
C PHE A 91 -16.87 6.77 -1.93
N GLU A 92 -17.49 7.17 -0.82
CA GLU A 92 -18.70 8.01 -0.85
C GLU A 92 -18.42 9.38 -1.48
N THR A 93 -17.25 10.00 -1.22
CA THR A 93 -16.88 11.23 -1.94
C THR A 93 -16.79 11.03 -3.45
N LEU A 94 -16.21 9.91 -3.90
CA LEU A 94 -16.12 9.58 -5.33
C LEU A 94 -17.51 9.33 -5.93
N ARG A 95 -18.38 8.63 -5.20
CA ARG A 95 -19.77 8.36 -5.61
C ARG A 95 -20.55 9.67 -5.76
N ILE A 96 -20.49 10.55 -4.77
CA ILE A 96 -21.18 11.83 -4.77
C ILE A 96 -20.66 12.72 -5.91
N ASN A 97 -19.33 12.83 -6.07
CA ASN A 97 -18.72 13.64 -7.12
C ASN A 97 -19.13 13.18 -8.52
N LYS A 98 -19.25 11.87 -8.74
CA LYS A 98 -19.74 11.30 -10.00
C LYS A 98 -21.20 11.67 -10.26
N LEU A 99 -22.05 11.66 -9.22
CA LEU A 99 -23.47 12.03 -9.34
C LEU A 99 -23.66 13.54 -9.57
N SER A 100 -22.82 14.37 -8.97
CA SER A 100 -22.90 15.83 -9.12
C SER A 100 -22.33 16.35 -10.44
N ASN A 101 -21.44 15.61 -11.12
CA ASN A 101 -20.81 15.99 -12.38
C ASN A 101 -20.88 14.89 -13.45
N PRO A 102 -22.08 14.60 -14.02
CA PRO A 102 -22.29 13.48 -14.93
C PRO A 102 -21.61 13.62 -16.31
N VAL A 103 -21.13 14.81 -16.70
CA VAL A 103 -20.53 15.08 -18.02
C VAL A 103 -19.02 14.78 -18.04
N ALA A 104 -18.35 14.71 -16.89
CA ALA A 104 -16.88 14.56 -16.80
C ALA A 104 -16.36 13.12 -16.89
N TYR A 105 -17.25 12.13 -16.99
CA TYR A 105 -16.91 10.69 -16.97
C TYR A 105 -17.35 9.94 -18.25
N LYS A 106 -17.46 10.64 -19.38
CA LYS A 106 -17.60 10.02 -20.71
C LYS A 106 -16.24 9.85 -21.38
#